data_AF-A0A8S3PWZ6-F1
#
_entry.id   AF-A0A8S3PWZ6-F1
#
_cell.length_a   1.000
_cell.length_b   1.000
_cell.length_c   1.000
_cell.angle_alpha   90.00
_cell.angle_beta   90.00
_cell.angle_gamma   90.00
#
_symmetry.space_group_name_H-M   'P 1'
#
loop_
_entity.id
_entity.type
_entity.pdbx_description
1 polymer ?
#
loop_
_entity_poly.entity_id
_entity_poly.type
_entity_poly.pdbx_seq_one_letter_code
_entity_poly.pdbx_strand_id
1 'polypeptide(L)'
;MRESPYVTNLLRFIEKRPGFLNNRIIINFWKFVLLKNTCFLSSLRERVNLKTIALPHDINGLSLTMKLNSLIRAHTLMLNGSICTKCGKLLTFSVQRFKSFPAVHFIAGFHTQVSETRYAKEKKEKKAETRKRDLIPNKVYSFIDEAIAEQIANAILKNRKYKDGILVETDAGQGILTRALMENGKKIQKYIAVENNMDYLKALEDLQKKLGENTFLVKTGNLSHFKYTHKYGGLKGHINLPDIVPLENKKQKVTFVGKMSEGIESSMVFHMLEELAEKEGVFSNINPEYFFFVSPAMCRRLRCVEVRGSSLKYFLPFPMMMHQLFKIKYIDKVPLTSLNLLPVRKFQELKLPDDVVTGSNGYLFHMVPRLNVIREVDNFHHLYKFLFQIITKKKRERLIPKICNMFPDSGIHLVCMGILMIDRLVDITPQQYLQIYTEMKTWPGYEESIIHSMLSDSDTKDEKSHVEHGLIEHHEEHDLMEYHGEHKKLIKHQDQHTEIIKHEEN
;
A
#
# COMPACT_ATOMS: atom_id res chain seq x y z
N MET A 1 -13.43 -19.71 -49.96
CA MET A 1 -12.47 -18.90 -49.16
C MET A 1 -11.20 -19.73 -49.00
N ARG A 2 -10.01 -19.18 -49.28
CA ARG A 2 -8.73 -19.89 -49.09
C ARG A 2 -8.32 -19.79 -47.62
N GLU A 3 -7.93 -20.91 -47.02
CA GLU A 3 -7.43 -20.95 -45.64
C GLU A 3 -6.18 -20.08 -45.48
N SER A 4 -6.08 -19.39 -44.35
CA SER A 4 -4.87 -18.62 -44.01
C SER A 4 -3.71 -19.60 -43.75
N PRO A 5 -2.59 -19.50 -44.49
CA PRO A 5 -1.43 -20.40 -44.34
C PRO A 5 -0.87 -20.43 -42.92
N TYR A 6 -1.09 -19.35 -42.15
CA TYR A 6 -0.66 -19.24 -40.76
C TYR A 6 -1.38 -20.22 -39.83
N VAL A 7 -2.68 -20.45 -40.04
CA VAL A 7 -3.47 -21.35 -39.18
C VAL A 7 -3.07 -22.80 -39.45
N THR A 8 -2.92 -23.16 -40.72
CA THR A 8 -2.52 -24.52 -41.12
C THR A 8 -1.09 -24.86 -40.67
N ASN A 9 -0.15 -23.91 -40.75
CA ASN A 9 1.23 -24.13 -40.29
C ASN A 9 1.33 -24.21 -38.76
N LEU A 10 0.54 -23.43 -38.02
CA LEU A 10 0.52 -23.49 -36.56
C LEU A 10 -0.13 -24.78 -36.04
N LEU A 11 -1.19 -25.28 -36.69
CA LEU A 11 -1.79 -26.56 -36.34
C LEU A 11 -0.82 -27.74 -36.57
N ARG A 12 -0.11 -27.74 -37.70
CA ARG A 12 0.96 -28.73 -37.97
C ARG A 12 2.12 -28.62 -36.98
N PHE A 13 2.44 -27.42 -36.50
CA PHE A 13 3.47 -27.21 -35.47
C PHE A 13 3.05 -27.80 -34.11
N ILE A 14 1.78 -27.65 -33.74
CA ILE A 14 1.22 -28.20 -32.49
C ILE A 14 1.14 -29.73 -32.55
N GLU A 15 0.72 -30.31 -33.68
CA GLU A 15 0.68 -31.78 -33.88
C GLU A 15 2.06 -32.44 -33.74
N LYS A 16 3.12 -31.75 -34.19
CA LYS A 16 4.49 -32.30 -34.14
C LYS A 16 5.16 -32.19 -32.76
N ARG A 17 4.56 -31.50 -31.78
CA ARG A 17 5.16 -31.31 -30.44
C ARG A 17 4.12 -31.37 -29.31
N PRO A 18 3.56 -32.57 -29.03
CA PRO A 18 2.65 -32.77 -27.90
C PRO A 18 3.41 -32.55 -26.58
N GLY A 19 3.15 -31.42 -25.91
CA GLY A 19 3.80 -31.04 -24.64
C GLY A 19 4.30 -29.59 -24.59
N PHE A 20 4.33 -28.87 -25.72
CA PHE A 20 4.91 -27.52 -25.80
C PHE A 20 4.01 -26.39 -25.26
N LEU A 21 2.72 -26.66 -24.96
CA LEU A 21 1.76 -25.63 -24.57
C LEU A 21 1.12 -25.91 -23.21
N ASN A 22 1.25 -24.97 -22.27
CA ASN A 22 0.50 -24.95 -21.02
C ASN A 22 -0.99 -24.70 -21.31
N ASN A 23 -1.87 -25.40 -20.58
CA ASN A 23 -3.34 -25.34 -20.65
C ASN A 23 -3.92 -23.92 -20.80
N ARG A 24 -3.30 -22.91 -20.19
CA ARG A 24 -3.77 -21.51 -20.26
C ARG A 24 -3.64 -20.89 -21.65
N ILE A 25 -2.62 -21.27 -22.43
CA ILE A 25 -2.38 -20.76 -23.79
C ILE A 25 -3.37 -21.42 -24.77
N ILE A 26 -3.63 -22.72 -24.60
CA ILE A 26 -4.62 -23.46 -25.40
C ILE A 26 -6.03 -22.86 -25.19
N ILE A 27 -6.41 -22.58 -23.95
CA ILE A 27 -7.72 -21.97 -23.63
C ILE A 27 -7.87 -20.56 -24.24
N ASN A 28 -6.83 -19.74 -24.16
CA ASN A 28 -6.86 -18.39 -24.72
C ASN A 28 -6.82 -18.39 -26.25
N PHE A 29 -6.12 -19.35 -26.86
CA PHE A 29 -6.12 -19.57 -28.31
C PHE A 29 -7.52 -19.95 -28.81
N TRP A 30 -8.20 -20.90 -28.14
CA TRP A 30 -9.56 -21.28 -28.51
C TRP A 30 -10.57 -20.15 -28.30
N LYS A 31 -10.42 -19.34 -27.25
CA LYS A 31 -11.21 -18.11 -27.08
C LYS A 31 -11.02 -17.15 -28.25
N PHE A 32 -9.79 -16.95 -28.71
CA PHE A 32 -9.48 -16.06 -29.83
C PHE A 32 -10.04 -16.58 -31.16
N VAL A 33 -9.93 -17.88 -31.43
CA VAL A 33 -10.47 -18.51 -32.64
C VAL A 33 -12.01 -18.46 -32.67
N LEU A 34 -12.66 -18.69 -31.53
CA LEU A 34 -14.12 -18.64 -31.41
C LEU A 34 -14.69 -17.21 -31.48
N LEU A 35 -13.97 -16.21 -30.97
CA LEU A 35 -14.41 -14.81 -30.99
C LEU A 35 -14.28 -14.15 -32.35
N LYS A 36 -13.37 -14.62 -33.23
CA LYS A 36 -13.10 -13.96 -34.52
C LYS A 36 -13.69 -14.65 -35.76
N ASN A 37 -14.16 -15.90 -35.67
CA ASN A 37 -14.64 -16.64 -36.85
C ASN A 37 -16.01 -17.28 -36.60
N THR A 38 -17.06 -16.47 -36.54
CA THR A 38 -18.45 -16.93 -36.41
C THR A 38 -18.97 -17.67 -37.65
N CYS A 39 -18.37 -17.48 -38.83
CA CYS A 39 -18.75 -18.20 -40.06
C CYS A 39 -18.08 -19.57 -40.25
N PHE A 40 -17.11 -19.96 -39.42
CA PHE A 40 -16.34 -21.20 -39.63
C PHE A 40 -17.03 -22.45 -39.08
N LEU A 41 -17.95 -22.29 -38.12
CA LEU A 41 -18.58 -23.41 -37.41
C LEU A 41 -19.75 -24.08 -38.17
N SER A 42 -20.30 -23.44 -39.21
CA SER A 42 -21.34 -24.06 -40.04
C SER A 42 -20.78 -25.06 -41.05
N SER A 43 -19.50 -24.92 -41.47
CA SER A 43 -18.87 -25.79 -42.47
C SER A 43 -18.17 -27.03 -41.87
N LEU A 44 -17.91 -27.06 -40.55
CA LEU A 44 -17.16 -28.17 -39.94
C LEU A 44 -18.03 -29.40 -39.61
N ARG A 45 -19.36 -29.27 -39.71
CA ARG A 45 -20.30 -30.30 -39.25
C ARG A 45 -20.39 -31.52 -40.18
N GLU A 46 -19.90 -31.42 -41.42
CA GLU A 46 -19.99 -32.53 -42.38
C GLU A 46 -18.70 -33.36 -42.53
N ARG A 47 -17.58 -33.00 -41.88
CA ARG A 47 -16.29 -33.69 -42.14
C ARG A 47 -15.43 -34.06 -40.94
N VAL A 48 -15.91 -33.96 -39.70
CA VAL A 48 -15.14 -34.44 -38.55
C VAL A 48 -16.01 -35.35 -37.69
N ASN A 49 -15.72 -36.65 -37.77
CA ASN A 49 -16.15 -37.63 -36.79
C ASN A 49 -15.35 -37.36 -35.51
N LEU A 50 -15.85 -36.47 -34.65
CA LEU A 50 -15.21 -36.14 -33.37
C LEU A 50 -15.31 -37.35 -32.44
N LYS A 51 -14.26 -38.19 -32.44
CA LYS A 51 -14.04 -39.18 -31.39
C LYS A 51 -13.86 -38.44 -30.06
N THR A 52 -14.53 -38.98 -29.05
CA THR A 52 -14.55 -38.66 -27.63
C THR A 52 -13.30 -37.89 -27.14
N ILE A 53 -13.50 -36.67 -26.62
CA ILE A 53 -12.46 -35.93 -25.91
C ILE A 53 -12.42 -36.45 -24.47
N ALA A 54 -11.32 -37.11 -24.08
CA ALA A 54 -11.07 -37.49 -22.70
C ALA A 54 -10.68 -36.24 -21.89
N LEU A 55 -11.38 -35.97 -20.79
CA LEU A 55 -10.99 -34.95 -19.83
C LEU A 55 -9.94 -35.53 -18.85
N PRO A 56 -8.99 -34.71 -18.35
CA PRO A 56 -8.05 -35.15 -17.33
C PRO A 56 -8.77 -35.61 -16.06
N HIS A 57 -8.20 -36.58 -15.34
CA HIS A 57 -8.80 -37.25 -14.17
C HIS A 57 -9.16 -36.34 -12.97
N ASP A 58 -8.81 -35.04 -13.01
CA ASP A 58 -8.88 -34.16 -11.84
C ASP A 58 -9.99 -33.09 -11.89
N ILE A 59 -10.98 -33.23 -12.79
CA ILE A 59 -12.12 -32.30 -12.88
C ILE A 59 -13.35 -32.96 -12.24
N ASN A 60 -13.62 -32.64 -10.97
CA ASN A 60 -14.68 -33.27 -10.17
C ASN A 60 -16.10 -32.72 -10.41
N GLY A 61 -16.33 -31.98 -11.50
CA GLY A 61 -17.66 -31.53 -11.89
C GLY A 61 -17.62 -30.41 -12.91
N LEU A 62 -18.58 -30.41 -13.83
CA LEU A 62 -18.84 -29.34 -14.78
C LEU A 62 -20.31 -28.93 -14.60
N SER A 63 -20.56 -27.67 -14.23
CA SER A 63 -21.89 -27.08 -14.25
C SER A 63 -21.91 -25.97 -15.30
N LEU A 64 -22.91 -26.00 -16.17
CA LEU A 64 -23.12 -24.99 -17.20
C LEU A 64 -24.35 -24.17 -16.80
N THR A 65 -24.16 -22.91 -16.42
CA THR A 65 -25.28 -22.01 -16.11
C THR A 65 -25.35 -20.92 -17.18
N MET A 66 -26.49 -20.79 -17.84
CA MET A 66 -26.73 -19.77 -18.86
C MET A 66 -27.54 -18.62 -18.29
N LYS A 67 -27.14 -17.38 -18.55
CA LYS A 67 -27.90 -16.17 -18.24
C LYS A 67 -28.13 -15.39 -19.54
N LEU A 68 -29.39 -15.23 -19.93
CA LEU A 68 -29.76 -14.33 -21.02
C LEU A 68 -29.97 -12.94 -20.45
N ASN A 69 -29.29 -11.94 -21.02
CA ASN A 69 -29.61 -10.53 -20.79
C ASN A 69 -30.22 -9.95 -22.06
N SER A 70 -31.54 -9.79 -22.07
CA SER A 70 -32.21 -8.83 -22.93
C SER A 70 -33.27 -8.10 -22.10
N LEU A 71 -33.41 -6.79 -22.32
CA LEU A 71 -34.52 -6.02 -21.78
C LEU A 71 -35.84 -6.71 -22.16
N ILE A 72 -36.74 -6.83 -21.18
CA ILE A 72 -38.10 -7.40 -21.21
C ILE A 72 -38.20 -8.85 -20.68
N ARG A 73 -38.79 -8.93 -19.47
CA ARG A 73 -39.42 -10.04 -18.71
C ARG A 73 -38.74 -11.42 -18.68
N ALA A 74 -38.45 -11.82 -17.45
CA ALA A 74 -37.74 -13.03 -17.06
C ALA A 74 -38.45 -14.33 -17.45
N HIS A 75 -37.77 -15.14 -18.27
CA HIS A 75 -37.91 -16.59 -18.26
C HIS A 75 -36.51 -17.22 -18.14
N THR A 76 -36.28 -17.97 -17.06
CA THR A 76 -35.04 -18.72 -16.85
C THR A 76 -35.19 -20.09 -17.48
N LEU A 77 -34.39 -20.39 -18.51
CA LEU A 77 -34.28 -21.75 -19.03
C LEU A 77 -33.27 -22.52 -18.16
N MET A 78 -33.72 -23.53 -17.41
CA MET A 78 -32.82 -24.44 -16.69
C MET A 78 -32.54 -25.68 -17.52
N LEU A 79 -31.27 -25.97 -17.78
CA LEU A 79 -30.82 -27.26 -18.31
C LEU A 79 -30.15 -28.02 -17.18
N ASN A 80 -30.76 -29.11 -16.73
CA ASN A 80 -30.16 -30.02 -15.76
C ASN A 80 -29.49 -31.19 -16.50
N GLY A 81 -28.19 -31.39 -16.25
CA GLY A 81 -27.47 -32.58 -16.66
C GLY A 81 -26.56 -33.04 -15.53
N SER A 82 -26.41 -34.35 -15.36
CA SER A 82 -25.49 -34.95 -14.39
C SER A 82 -24.36 -35.69 -15.11
N ILE A 83 -23.15 -35.61 -14.57
CA ILE A 83 -21.98 -36.34 -15.06
C ILE A 83 -21.72 -37.53 -14.14
N CYS A 84 -21.57 -38.72 -14.71
CA CYS A 84 -21.12 -39.89 -13.96
C CYS A 84 -19.61 -39.80 -13.72
N THR A 85 -19.22 -39.51 -12.48
CA THR A 85 -17.83 -39.26 -12.07
C THR A 85 -16.92 -40.48 -12.15
N LYS A 86 -17.46 -41.70 -12.33
CA LYS A 86 -16.64 -42.92 -12.40
C LYS A 86 -16.11 -43.27 -13.79
N CYS A 87 -16.68 -42.74 -14.88
CA CYS A 87 -16.30 -43.18 -16.23
C CYS A 87 -15.97 -42.06 -17.22
N GLY A 88 -16.03 -40.78 -16.81
CA GLY A 88 -15.58 -39.65 -17.63
C GLY A 88 -16.35 -39.45 -18.95
N LYS A 89 -17.53 -40.05 -19.12
CA LYS A 89 -18.36 -39.90 -20.31
C LYS A 89 -19.51 -38.94 -20.07
N LEU A 90 -19.71 -38.02 -21.01
CA LEU A 90 -20.83 -37.08 -21.05
C LEU A 90 -22.09 -37.81 -21.54
N LEU A 91 -23.19 -37.76 -20.78
CA LEU A 91 -24.50 -38.23 -21.27
C LEU A 91 -25.14 -37.14 -22.14
N THR A 92 -25.73 -37.55 -23.25
CA THR A 92 -26.31 -36.72 -24.32
C THR A 92 -27.34 -35.71 -23.83
N PHE A 93 -27.33 -34.50 -24.41
CA PHE A 93 -28.39 -33.50 -24.24
C PHE A 93 -29.43 -33.62 -25.35
N SER A 94 -30.71 -33.55 -24.99
CA SER A 94 -31.81 -33.34 -25.93
C SER A 94 -32.31 -31.90 -25.78
N VAL A 95 -32.26 -31.14 -26.87
CA VAL A 95 -32.86 -29.80 -26.94
C VAL A 95 -34.10 -29.90 -27.83
N GLN A 96 -35.28 -29.64 -27.28
CA GLN A 96 -36.49 -29.51 -28.10
C GLN A 96 -36.43 -28.21 -28.92
N ARG A 97 -36.71 -28.33 -30.23
CA ARG A 97 -36.71 -27.23 -31.20
C ARG A 97 -37.63 -26.09 -30.77
N PHE A 98 -37.11 -24.86 -30.76
CA PHE A 98 -37.94 -23.65 -30.87
C PHE A 98 -37.78 -23.06 -32.28
N LYS A 99 -38.91 -22.76 -32.92
CA LYS A 99 -38.95 -22.10 -34.22
C LYS A 99 -38.70 -20.60 -34.04
N SER A 100 -37.74 -20.08 -34.82
CA SER A 100 -37.48 -18.67 -35.16
C SER A 100 -37.25 -17.66 -34.03
N PHE A 101 -35.98 -17.37 -33.76
CA PHE A 101 -35.51 -16.05 -33.33
C PHE A 101 -34.23 -15.68 -34.09
N PRO A 102 -34.05 -14.43 -34.55
CA PRO A 102 -32.83 -14.01 -35.22
C PRO A 102 -31.73 -13.71 -34.19
N ALA A 103 -30.56 -14.34 -34.39
CA ALA A 103 -29.27 -14.08 -33.73
C ALA A 103 -29.26 -14.04 -32.18
N VAL A 104 -29.11 -15.20 -31.56
CA VAL A 104 -28.72 -15.33 -30.14
C VAL A 104 -27.19 -15.38 -30.05
N HIS A 105 -26.58 -14.46 -29.32
CA HIS A 105 -25.15 -14.52 -28.97
C HIS A 105 -24.95 -15.44 -27.77
N PHE A 106 -24.20 -16.52 -27.95
CA PHE A 106 -23.85 -17.46 -26.88
C PHE A 106 -22.50 -17.07 -26.26
N ILE A 107 -22.48 -16.76 -24.97
CA ILE A 107 -21.24 -16.58 -24.20
C ILE A 107 -21.10 -17.77 -23.25
N ALA A 108 -20.17 -18.68 -23.56
CA ALA A 108 -19.81 -19.76 -22.65
C ALA A 108 -18.76 -19.27 -21.65
N GLY A 109 -19.16 -19.10 -20.39
CA GLY A 109 -18.25 -18.84 -19.28
C GLY A 109 -17.77 -20.16 -18.66
N PHE A 110 -16.46 -20.38 -18.59
CA PHE A 110 -15.88 -21.50 -17.84
C PHE A 110 -15.62 -21.05 -16.39
N HIS A 111 -16.38 -21.58 -15.44
CA HIS A 111 -16.05 -21.47 -14.02
C HIS A 111 -15.43 -22.79 -13.55
N THR A 112 -14.13 -22.79 -13.30
CA THR A 112 -13.49 -23.85 -12.50
C THR A 112 -13.89 -23.65 -11.04
N GLN A 113 -14.73 -24.52 -10.50
CA GLN A 113 -14.88 -24.66 -9.05
C GLN A 113 -13.59 -25.28 -8.50
N VAL A 114 -12.58 -24.42 -8.26
CA VAL A 114 -11.51 -24.76 -7.33
C VAL A 114 -12.20 -24.95 -5.98
N SER A 115 -12.01 -26.09 -5.32
CA SER A 115 -12.69 -26.36 -4.04
C SER A 115 -12.43 -25.20 -3.08
N GLU A 116 -13.51 -24.52 -2.67
CA GLU A 116 -13.44 -23.34 -1.78
C GLU A 116 -12.65 -23.65 -0.49
N THR A 117 -12.61 -24.93 -0.10
CA THR A 117 -11.86 -25.45 1.03
C THR A 117 -10.34 -25.29 0.88
N ARG A 118 -9.77 -25.48 -0.32
CA ARG A 118 -8.32 -25.35 -0.53
C ARG A 118 -7.88 -23.90 -0.59
N TYR A 119 -8.63 -23.05 -1.31
CA TYR A 119 -8.35 -21.62 -1.38
C TYR A 119 -8.52 -20.94 -0.02
N ALA A 120 -9.57 -21.29 0.74
CA ALA A 120 -9.75 -20.78 2.10
C ALA A 120 -8.64 -21.24 3.05
N LYS A 121 -8.15 -22.48 2.91
CA LYS A 121 -7.04 -23.02 3.70
C LYS A 121 -5.73 -22.30 3.38
N GLU A 122 -5.36 -22.16 2.10
CA GLU A 122 -4.17 -21.41 1.68
C GLU A 122 -4.25 -19.93 2.11
N LYS A 123 -5.43 -19.30 2.05
CA LYS A 123 -5.64 -17.93 2.55
C LYS A 123 -5.50 -17.84 4.08
N LYS A 124 -5.98 -18.83 4.83
CA LYS A 124 -5.80 -18.91 6.29
C LYS A 124 -4.35 -19.17 6.68
N GLU A 125 -3.65 -20.05 5.98
CA GLU A 125 -2.24 -20.36 6.21
C GLU A 125 -1.36 -19.15 5.90
N LYS A 126 -1.57 -18.48 4.76
CA LYS A 126 -0.89 -17.21 4.45
C LYS A 126 -1.19 -16.14 5.51
N LYS A 127 -2.45 -15.98 5.94
CA LYS A 127 -2.79 -15.05 7.04
C LYS A 127 -2.11 -15.42 8.36
N ALA A 128 -2.00 -16.70 8.69
CA ALA A 128 -1.34 -17.17 9.91
C ALA A 128 0.18 -16.97 9.84
N GLU A 129 0.78 -17.16 8.66
CA GLU A 129 2.21 -16.91 8.44
C GLU A 129 2.54 -15.41 8.48
N THR A 130 1.67 -14.54 7.92
CA THR A 130 1.78 -13.08 8.08
C THR A 130 1.68 -12.68 9.55
N ARG A 131 0.70 -13.23 10.31
CA ARG A 131 0.58 -12.98 11.76
C ARG A 131 1.80 -13.43 12.57
N LYS A 132 2.46 -14.52 12.16
CA LYS A 132 3.72 -14.95 12.78
C LYS A 132 4.88 -14.00 12.46
N ARG A 133 4.87 -13.32 11.30
CA ARG A 133 5.83 -12.26 10.96
C ARG A 133 5.56 -10.97 11.75
N ASP A 134 4.30 -10.69 12.07
CA ASP A 134 3.92 -9.54 12.92
C ASP A 134 4.33 -9.74 14.40
N LEU A 135 4.56 -10.99 14.82
CA LEU A 135 5.10 -11.35 16.14
C LEU A 135 6.64 -11.31 16.21
N ILE A 136 7.33 -10.94 15.11
CA ILE A 136 8.76 -10.67 15.20
C ILE A 136 8.91 -9.50 16.18
N PRO A 137 9.64 -9.69 17.31
CA PRO A 137 9.77 -8.67 18.34
C PRO A 137 10.12 -7.34 17.68
N ASN A 138 9.32 -6.31 17.97
CA ASN A 138 9.48 -4.96 17.45
C ASN A 138 10.97 -4.62 17.53
N LYS A 139 11.59 -4.54 16.36
CA LYS A 139 13.04 -4.46 16.24
C LYS A 139 13.48 -3.14 16.86
N VAL A 140 14.11 -3.22 18.03
CA VAL A 140 14.42 -2.03 18.81
C VAL A 140 15.46 -1.21 18.08
N TYR A 141 15.19 0.07 17.91
CA TYR A 141 16.10 1.02 17.34
C TYR A 141 16.98 1.57 18.45
N SER A 142 18.30 1.44 18.34
CA SER A 142 19.21 2.12 19.24
C SER A 142 20.42 2.60 18.45
N PHE A 143 20.92 3.80 18.78
CA PHE A 143 22.22 4.23 18.28
C PHE A 143 23.30 3.35 18.92
N ILE A 144 24.34 3.05 18.15
CA ILE A 144 25.55 2.37 18.65
C ILE A 144 26.73 3.37 18.68
N ASP A 145 26.76 4.31 17.75
CA ASP A 145 27.83 5.28 17.58
C ASP A 145 27.50 6.61 18.27
N GLU A 146 28.31 6.98 19.27
CA GLU A 146 28.11 8.21 20.05
C GLU A 146 28.35 9.49 19.23
N ALA A 147 29.34 9.50 18.32
CA ALA A 147 29.64 10.67 17.50
C ALA A 147 28.51 10.96 16.52
N ILE A 148 27.90 9.91 15.96
CA ILE A 148 26.73 10.04 15.08
C ILE A 148 25.50 10.47 15.88
N ALA A 149 25.30 9.93 17.09
CA ALA A 149 24.23 10.38 17.96
C ALA A 149 24.37 11.87 18.32
N GLU A 150 25.59 12.34 18.58
CA GLU A 150 25.90 13.76 18.83
C GLU A 150 25.61 14.63 17.60
N GLN A 151 26.04 14.22 16.40
CA GLN A 151 25.71 14.92 15.16
C GLN A 151 24.20 15.07 15.00
N ILE A 152 23.46 13.99 15.22
CA ILE A 152 22.00 13.97 15.12
C ILE A 152 21.34 14.83 16.19
N ALA A 153 21.80 14.74 17.44
CA ALA A 153 21.31 15.59 18.52
C ALA A 153 21.46 17.07 18.15
N ASN A 154 22.63 17.46 17.66
CA ASN A 154 22.90 18.81 17.18
C ASN A 154 21.99 19.22 16.01
N ALA A 155 21.76 18.32 15.04
CA ALA A 155 20.87 18.56 13.92
C ALA A 155 19.40 18.78 14.37
N ILE A 156 18.91 17.95 15.30
CA ILE A 156 17.58 18.09 15.90
C ILE A 156 17.49 19.41 16.66
N LEU A 157 18.40 19.65 17.60
CA LEU A 157 18.42 20.85 18.44
C LEU A 157 18.52 22.13 17.61
N LYS A 158 19.26 22.14 16.51
CA LYS A 158 19.34 23.27 15.57
C LYS A 158 18.00 23.53 14.88
N ASN A 159 17.32 22.48 14.41
CA ASN A 159 16.09 22.63 13.61
C ASN A 159 14.79 22.66 14.43
N ARG A 160 14.83 22.30 15.72
CA ARG A 160 13.70 22.31 16.64
C ARG A 160 13.03 23.69 16.69
N LYS A 161 11.70 23.75 16.54
CA LYS A 161 10.92 24.98 16.70
C LYS A 161 10.83 25.38 18.17
N TYR A 162 10.60 24.42 19.06
CA TYR A 162 10.34 24.67 20.48
C TYR A 162 11.60 24.49 21.34
N LYS A 163 12.52 25.46 21.34
CA LYS A 163 13.79 25.32 22.09
C LYS A 163 13.61 25.05 23.59
N ASP A 164 12.55 25.61 24.16
CA ASP A 164 12.15 25.56 25.58
C ASP A 164 11.10 24.49 25.89
N GLY A 165 10.66 23.70 24.91
CA GLY A 165 9.56 22.75 25.09
C GLY A 165 9.97 21.40 25.66
N ILE A 166 8.98 20.54 25.92
CA ILE A 166 9.15 19.14 26.31
C ILE A 166 9.67 18.34 25.12
N LEU A 167 10.70 17.51 25.33
CA LEU A 167 11.21 16.59 24.32
C LEU A 167 10.83 15.16 24.72
N VAL A 168 10.15 14.45 23.83
CA VAL A 168 9.76 13.05 24.01
C VAL A 168 10.52 12.21 22.99
N GLU A 169 11.38 11.30 23.46
CA GLU A 169 12.10 10.34 22.63
C GLU A 169 11.42 8.98 22.70
N THR A 170 11.11 8.40 21.54
CA THR A 170 10.44 7.11 21.41
C THR A 170 11.45 6.03 21.02
N ASP A 171 11.39 4.86 21.64
CA ASP A 171 12.36 3.78 21.45
C ASP A 171 13.79 4.29 21.70
N ALA A 172 14.01 4.89 22.87
CA ALA A 172 15.26 5.56 23.26
C ALA A 172 16.48 4.62 23.30
N GLY A 173 16.26 3.30 23.32
CA GLY A 173 17.31 2.31 23.35
C GLY A 173 18.15 2.41 24.61
N GLN A 174 19.46 2.18 24.48
CA GLN A 174 20.42 2.35 25.58
C GLN A 174 20.62 3.81 26.02
N GLY A 175 19.88 4.77 25.44
CA GLY A 175 19.94 6.18 25.77
C GLY A 175 21.17 6.91 25.21
N ILE A 176 21.79 6.42 24.14
CA ILE A 176 22.94 7.09 23.52
C ILE A 176 22.50 8.45 22.93
N LEU A 177 21.41 8.47 22.16
CA LEU A 177 20.83 9.72 21.66
C LEU A 177 20.25 10.57 22.80
N THR A 178 19.64 9.94 23.81
CA THR A 178 19.16 10.61 25.03
C THR A 178 20.27 11.44 25.68
N ARG A 179 21.44 10.84 25.93
CA ARG A 179 22.59 11.53 26.53
C ARG A 179 23.03 12.71 25.67
N ALA A 180 23.24 12.49 24.38
CA ALA A 180 23.65 13.52 23.44
C ALA A 180 22.66 14.70 23.37
N LEU A 181 21.36 14.43 23.35
CA LEU A 181 20.32 15.48 23.35
C LEU A 181 20.27 16.25 24.67
N MET A 182 20.47 15.59 25.81
CA MET A 182 20.46 16.24 27.12
C MET A 182 21.69 17.10 27.35
N GLU A 183 22.89 16.61 27.00
CA GLU A 183 24.15 17.35 27.16
C GLU A 183 24.19 18.63 26.31
N ASN A 184 23.70 18.55 25.08
CA ASN A 184 23.64 19.69 24.16
C ASN A 184 22.38 20.56 24.36
N GLY A 185 21.33 19.99 24.95
CA GLY A 185 19.99 20.58 25.06
C GLY A 185 19.73 21.39 26.32
N LYS A 186 20.63 22.31 26.71
CA LYS A 186 20.54 23.08 27.97
C LYS A 186 19.22 23.86 28.21
N LYS A 187 18.41 24.06 27.16
CA LYS A 187 17.12 24.78 27.23
C LYS A 187 15.90 23.87 27.27
N ILE A 188 16.07 22.54 27.21
CA ILE A 188 14.94 21.60 27.25
C ILE A 188 14.32 21.66 28.65
N GLN A 189 13.03 21.98 28.73
CA GLN A 189 12.31 22.05 30.00
C GLN A 189 12.22 20.68 30.68
N LYS A 190 11.86 19.66 29.92
CA LYS A 190 11.73 18.28 30.39
C LYS A 190 12.01 17.32 29.26
N TYR A 191 12.78 16.28 29.56
CA TYR A 191 13.07 15.18 28.67
C TYR A 191 12.30 13.94 29.10
N ILE A 192 11.65 13.26 28.15
CA ILE A 192 10.91 12.04 28.42
C ILE A 192 11.38 10.95 27.45
N ALA A 193 12.03 9.91 27.98
CA ALA A 193 12.39 8.72 27.20
C ALA A 193 11.29 7.67 27.34
N VAL A 194 10.84 7.13 26.22
CA VAL A 194 9.81 6.10 26.14
C VAL A 194 10.43 4.83 25.56
N GLU A 195 10.41 3.73 26.32
CA GLU A 195 11.07 2.47 25.94
C GLU A 195 10.22 1.24 26.34
N ASN A 196 10.25 0.18 25.52
CA ASN A 196 9.57 -1.09 25.84
C ASN A 196 10.53 -2.21 26.20
N ASN A 197 11.77 -2.12 25.75
CA ASN A 197 12.78 -3.11 26.04
C ASN A 197 13.23 -2.95 27.49
N MET A 198 12.94 -3.97 28.30
CA MET A 198 13.27 -3.99 29.73
C MET A 198 14.77 -3.87 30.01
N ASP A 199 15.63 -4.39 29.13
CA ASP A 199 17.09 -4.30 29.29
C ASP A 199 17.56 -2.83 29.15
N TYR A 200 16.94 -2.10 28.23
CA TYR A 200 17.22 -0.68 27.99
C TYR A 200 16.58 0.22 29.04
N LEU A 201 15.39 -0.15 29.52
CA LEU A 201 14.68 0.57 30.58
C LEU A 201 15.56 0.74 31.82
N LYS A 202 16.26 -0.33 32.25
CA LYS A 202 17.16 -0.27 33.42
C LYS A 202 18.27 0.77 33.24
N ALA A 203 18.91 0.81 32.06
CA ALA A 203 19.96 1.77 31.77
C ALA A 203 19.43 3.22 31.77
N LEU A 204 18.23 3.43 31.25
CA LEU A 204 17.54 4.73 31.25
C LEU A 204 17.14 5.15 32.67
N GLU A 205 16.64 4.24 33.50
CA GLU A 205 16.28 4.50 34.90
C GLU A 205 17.51 4.90 35.73
N ASP A 206 18.65 4.25 35.51
CA ASP A 206 19.90 4.62 36.17
C ASP A 206 20.38 6.00 35.72
N LEU A 207 20.14 6.38 34.45
CA LEU A 207 20.37 7.74 33.96
C LEU A 207 19.39 8.75 34.58
N GLN A 208 18.11 8.40 34.77
CA GLN A 208 17.12 9.21 35.48
C GLN A 208 17.54 9.48 36.93
N LYS A 209 18.01 8.46 37.66
CA LYS A 209 18.51 8.66 39.04
C LYS A 209 19.66 9.67 39.11
N LYS A 210 20.52 9.71 38.08
CA LYS A 210 21.65 10.64 38.00
C LYS A 210 21.22 12.07 37.66
N LEU A 211 20.24 12.23 36.78
CA LEU A 211 19.84 13.54 36.24
C LEU A 211 18.65 14.18 36.98
N GLY A 212 17.91 13.38 37.75
CA GLY A 212 16.74 13.80 38.52
C GLY A 212 15.44 13.75 37.72
N GLU A 213 14.36 13.30 38.37
CA GLU A 213 13.04 13.05 37.75
C GLU A 213 12.35 14.32 37.21
N ASN A 214 12.72 15.48 37.76
CA ASN A 214 12.18 16.76 37.33
C ASN A 214 12.65 17.13 35.91
N THR A 215 13.87 16.72 35.55
CA THR A 215 14.49 17.04 34.26
C THR A 215 14.36 15.87 33.28
N PHE A 216 14.53 14.64 33.74
CA PHE A 216 14.50 13.44 32.90
C PHE A 216 13.54 12.40 33.46
N LEU A 217 12.60 11.94 32.63
CA LEU A 217 11.59 10.96 32.99
C LEU A 217 11.62 9.79 32.02
N VAL A 218 11.65 8.59 32.55
CA VAL A 218 11.58 7.33 31.80
C VAL A 218 10.17 6.78 31.94
N LYS A 219 9.61 6.37 30.81
CA LYS A 219 8.28 5.74 30.74
C LYS A 219 8.37 4.46 29.93
N THR A 220 7.65 3.44 30.39
CA THR A 220 7.51 2.20 29.64
C THR A 220 6.36 2.32 28.65
N GLY A 221 6.61 1.98 27.38
CA GLY A 221 5.54 1.80 26.40
C GLY A 221 5.93 2.16 24.96
N ASN A 222 4.98 2.02 24.03
CA ASN A 222 5.28 2.04 22.59
C ASN A 222 4.49 3.10 21.84
N LEU A 223 5.16 4.19 21.47
CA LEU A 223 4.54 5.26 20.68
C LEU A 223 4.45 4.93 19.18
N SER A 224 5.14 3.91 18.67
CA SER A 224 4.89 3.42 17.30
C SER A 224 3.49 2.81 17.14
N HIS A 225 2.78 2.56 18.24
CA HIS A 225 1.39 2.08 18.29
C HIS A 225 0.37 3.15 18.70
N PHE A 226 0.58 4.44 18.38
CA PHE A 226 -0.43 5.51 18.58
C PHE A 226 -1.85 5.08 18.18
N LYS A 227 -1.96 4.23 17.14
CA LYS A 227 -3.18 3.56 16.65
C LYS A 227 -4.12 2.96 17.72
N TYR A 228 -3.59 2.38 18.80
CA TYR A 228 -4.35 1.43 19.61
C TYR A 228 -4.90 1.98 20.93
N THR A 229 -4.44 3.16 21.37
CA THR A 229 -4.90 3.76 22.62
C THR A 229 -6.35 4.20 22.57
N HIS A 230 -6.76 4.88 21.49
CA HIS A 230 -8.05 5.57 21.44
C HIS A 230 -9.23 4.66 21.05
N LYS A 231 -9.11 3.86 19.99
CA LYS A 231 -10.26 3.07 19.48
C LYS A 231 -10.53 1.74 20.22
N TYR A 232 -9.57 1.22 20.98
CA TYR A 232 -9.68 -0.10 21.62
C TYR A 232 -9.42 -0.08 23.13
N GLY A 233 -9.84 1.00 23.80
CA GLY A 233 -9.70 1.23 25.24
C GLY A 233 -9.43 -0.03 26.06
N GLY A 234 -8.16 -0.24 26.43
CA GLY A 234 -7.77 -1.30 27.36
C GLY A 234 -6.80 -2.38 26.87
N LEU A 235 -6.18 -2.26 25.69
CA LEU A 235 -5.01 -3.11 25.41
C LEU A 235 -3.87 -2.73 26.38
N LYS A 236 -3.52 -3.64 27.29
CA LYS A 236 -2.45 -3.47 28.28
C LYS A 236 -1.12 -3.14 27.57
N GLY A 237 -0.53 -1.99 27.90
CA GLY A 237 0.80 -1.59 27.42
C GLY A 237 0.84 -0.37 26.48
N HIS A 238 -0.31 0.22 26.15
CA HIS A 238 -0.32 1.49 25.43
C HIS A 238 -0.29 2.67 26.40
N ILE A 239 0.56 3.66 26.11
CA ILE A 239 0.65 4.87 26.91
C ILE A 239 -0.32 5.90 26.35
N ASN A 240 -1.23 6.41 27.18
CA ASN A 240 -1.99 7.58 26.77
C ASN A 240 -1.07 8.79 26.82
N LEU A 241 -1.08 9.64 25.80
CA LEU A 241 -0.25 10.84 25.79
C LEU A 241 -0.43 11.72 27.07
N PRO A 242 -1.66 11.90 27.62
CA PRO A 242 -1.83 12.57 28.92
C PRO A 242 -0.99 11.99 30.07
N ASP A 243 -0.64 10.70 30.01
CA ASP A 243 0.19 10.03 31.03
C ASP A 243 1.69 10.34 30.86
N ILE A 244 2.09 10.78 29.65
CA ILE A 244 3.47 11.15 29.30
C ILE A 244 3.67 12.65 29.51
N VAL A 245 2.82 13.45 28.87
CA VAL A 245 2.92 14.90 28.85
C VAL A 245 1.80 15.45 29.72
N PRO A 246 2.11 16.13 30.84
CA PRO A 246 1.09 16.77 31.65
C PRO A 246 0.32 17.77 30.80
N LEU A 247 -0.93 17.43 30.48
CA LEU A 247 -1.83 18.31 29.74
C LEU A 247 -2.42 19.33 30.71
N GLU A 248 -1.60 20.23 31.21
CA GLU A 248 -2.12 21.45 31.83
C GLU A 248 -2.92 22.23 30.77
N ASN A 249 -3.89 23.05 31.18
CA ASN A 249 -4.83 23.81 30.32
C ASN A 249 -4.19 24.77 29.28
N LYS A 250 -2.88 24.71 29.07
CA LYS A 250 -2.11 25.47 28.07
C LYS A 250 -1.63 24.53 26.98
N LYS A 251 -1.64 25.02 25.73
CA LYS A 251 -1.08 24.30 24.57
C LYS A 251 0.40 24.01 24.78
N GLN A 252 0.74 22.79 25.18
CA GLN A 252 2.13 22.42 25.43
C GLN A 252 2.92 22.36 24.12
N LYS A 253 4.16 22.84 24.19
CA LYS A 253 5.13 22.78 23.10
C LYS A 253 5.90 21.47 23.23
N VAL A 254 5.60 20.49 22.38
CA VAL A 254 6.19 19.15 22.46
C VAL A 254 6.92 18.83 21.19
N THR A 255 8.10 18.23 21.33
CA THR A 255 8.90 17.72 20.23
C THR A 255 9.05 16.23 20.40
N PHE A 256 8.56 15.46 19.43
CA PHE A 256 8.76 14.02 19.37
C PHE A 256 10.00 13.72 18.55
N VAL A 257 10.85 12.84 19.07
CA VAL A 257 12.01 12.29 18.39
C VAL A 257 11.83 10.78 18.36
N GLY A 258 11.99 10.15 17.21
CA GLY A 258 11.79 8.72 17.12
C GLY A 258 12.04 8.15 15.74
N LYS A 259 11.51 6.95 15.52
CA LYS A 259 11.59 6.25 14.25
C LYS A 259 10.18 5.85 13.79
N MET A 260 9.94 5.96 12.48
CA MET A 260 8.84 5.26 11.84
C MET A 260 9.29 3.83 11.53
N SER A 261 8.71 2.86 12.22
CA SER A 261 9.06 1.45 12.05
C SER A 261 8.76 0.95 10.64
N GLU A 262 9.73 0.25 10.06
CA GLU A 262 9.66 -0.24 8.68
C GLU A 262 8.46 -1.20 8.50
N GLY A 263 7.67 -0.97 7.46
CA GLY A 263 6.48 -1.75 7.14
C GLY A 263 5.20 -1.21 7.78
N ILE A 264 5.31 -0.34 8.78
CA ILE A 264 4.15 0.31 9.42
C ILE A 264 4.17 1.83 9.28
N GLU A 265 5.15 2.42 8.57
CA GLU A 265 5.28 3.88 8.46
C GLU A 265 4.01 4.51 7.87
N SER A 266 3.44 3.90 6.82
CA SER A 266 2.21 4.38 6.21
C SER A 266 1.06 4.37 7.23
N SER A 267 0.90 3.28 7.98
CA SER A 267 -0.15 3.18 9.00
C SER A 267 0.04 4.21 10.11
N MET A 268 1.27 4.36 10.63
CA MET A 268 1.58 5.34 11.67
C MET A 268 1.22 6.76 11.21
N VAL A 269 1.59 7.10 9.98
CA VAL A 269 1.25 8.39 9.41
C VAL A 269 -0.25 8.56 9.21
N PHE A 270 -0.97 7.56 8.68
CA PHE A 270 -2.43 7.63 8.59
C PHE A 270 -3.07 7.91 9.94
N HIS A 271 -2.58 7.32 11.02
CA HIS A 271 -3.10 7.62 12.36
C HIS A 271 -2.75 9.02 12.83
N MET A 272 -1.53 9.49 12.56
CA MET A 272 -1.19 10.89 12.82
C MET A 272 -2.14 11.84 12.07
N LEU A 273 -2.61 11.45 10.88
CA LEU A 273 -3.54 12.24 10.08
C LEU A 273 -4.97 12.19 10.61
N GLU A 274 -5.45 11.03 11.04
CA GLU A 274 -6.74 10.86 11.72
C GLU A 274 -6.78 11.67 13.02
N GLU A 275 -5.78 11.51 13.91
CA GLU A 275 -5.74 12.28 15.17
C GLU A 275 -5.66 13.79 14.92
N LEU A 276 -4.91 14.20 13.88
CA LEU A 276 -4.79 15.60 13.50
C LEU A 276 -6.10 16.18 12.98
N ALA A 277 -6.86 15.38 12.23
CA ALA A 277 -8.16 15.74 11.68
C ALA A 277 -9.20 15.94 12.78
N GLU A 278 -9.29 14.97 13.68
CA GLU A 278 -10.26 14.93 14.77
C GLU A 278 -9.86 15.86 15.93
N LYS A 279 -8.62 16.40 15.89
CA LYS A 279 -7.98 17.12 17.01
C LYS A 279 -8.03 16.28 18.29
N GLU A 280 -7.86 14.99 18.13
CA GLU A 280 -7.82 14.02 19.21
C GLU A 280 -6.38 13.65 19.56
N GLY A 281 -6.21 12.76 20.54
CA GLY A 281 -4.91 12.23 20.94
C GLY A 281 -3.86 13.31 21.14
N VAL A 282 -2.77 13.22 20.38
CA VAL A 282 -1.64 14.14 20.47
C VAL A 282 -1.88 15.51 19.85
N PHE A 283 -3.05 15.80 19.29
CA PHE A 283 -3.35 17.12 18.71
C PHE A 283 -4.41 17.89 19.50
N SER A 284 -5.02 17.27 20.51
CA SER A 284 -6.04 17.88 21.36
C SER A 284 -5.53 19.09 22.14
N ASN A 285 -4.39 18.94 22.82
CA ASN A 285 -3.88 19.91 23.79
C ASN A 285 -2.42 20.30 23.57
N ILE A 286 -1.78 19.78 22.52
CA ILE A 286 -0.39 20.09 22.23
C ILE A 286 -0.22 20.50 20.77
N ASN A 287 0.83 21.27 20.48
CA ASN A 287 1.23 21.61 19.12
C ASN A 287 2.52 20.84 18.80
N PRO A 288 2.44 19.58 18.36
CA PRO A 288 3.63 18.75 18.24
C PRO A 288 4.48 19.15 17.04
N GLU A 289 5.78 18.95 17.14
CA GLU A 289 6.66 18.78 16.00
C GLU A 289 7.36 17.42 16.10
N TYR A 290 7.70 16.84 14.96
CA TYR A 290 8.24 15.49 14.89
C TYR A 290 9.58 15.46 14.20
N PHE A 291 10.52 14.71 14.77
CA PHE A 291 11.79 14.34 14.18
C PHE A 291 11.82 12.83 14.04
N PHE A 292 11.53 12.34 12.84
CA PHE A 292 11.44 10.92 12.59
C PHE A 292 12.53 10.41 11.66
N PHE A 293 13.18 9.33 12.10
CA PHE A 293 13.93 8.47 11.22
C PHE A 293 12.98 7.64 10.37
N VAL A 294 13.16 7.70 9.06
CA VAL A 294 12.36 6.96 8.09
C VAL A 294 13.24 6.06 7.23
N SER A 295 12.64 4.97 6.73
CA SER A 295 13.31 4.06 5.80
C SER A 295 13.64 4.74 4.46
N PRO A 296 14.59 4.20 3.67
CA PRO A 296 14.82 4.65 2.30
C PRO A 296 13.56 4.68 1.43
N ALA A 297 12.64 3.73 1.63
CA ALA A 297 11.39 3.66 0.88
C ALA A 297 10.47 4.84 1.22
N MET A 298 10.30 5.13 2.51
CA MET A 298 9.51 6.29 2.96
C MET A 298 10.18 7.61 2.56
N CYS A 299 11.51 7.71 2.65
CA CYS A 299 12.26 8.88 2.17
C CYS A 299 11.96 9.19 0.69
N ARG A 300 12.00 8.17 -0.19
CA ARG A 300 11.63 8.35 -1.61
C ARG A 300 10.19 8.82 -1.79
N ARG A 301 9.25 8.27 -1.01
CA ARG A 301 7.85 8.68 -1.02
C ARG A 301 7.69 10.14 -0.59
N LEU A 302 8.33 10.58 0.48
CA LEU A 302 8.23 11.96 0.95
C LEU A 302 8.93 12.95 -0.01
N ARG A 303 10.10 12.61 -0.55
CA ARG A 303 10.86 13.51 -1.44
C ARG A 303 10.32 13.59 -2.87
N CYS A 304 9.57 12.59 -3.35
CA CYS A 304 9.06 12.61 -4.73
C CYS A 304 8.12 13.78 -5.02
N VAL A 305 7.51 14.34 -3.97
CA VAL A 305 6.61 15.48 -4.05
C VAL A 305 7.35 16.79 -4.29
N GLU A 306 8.55 16.92 -3.74
CA GLU A 306 9.33 18.16 -3.77
C GLU A 306 10.12 18.29 -5.09
N VAL A 307 10.53 17.16 -5.67
CA VAL A 307 11.40 17.13 -6.85
C VAL A 307 10.56 16.93 -8.10
N ARG A 308 10.50 17.97 -8.96
CA ARG A 308 9.91 17.85 -10.30
C ARG A 308 10.66 16.80 -11.12
N GLY A 309 9.93 15.95 -11.83
CA GLY A 309 10.52 14.86 -12.63
C GLY A 309 10.91 13.62 -11.81
N SER A 310 10.55 13.56 -10.53
CA SER A 310 10.74 12.38 -9.71
C SER A 310 10.03 11.15 -10.29
N SER A 311 10.45 9.96 -9.85
CA SER A 311 9.85 8.72 -10.31
C SER A 311 8.36 8.69 -9.98
N LEU A 312 7.56 8.56 -11.03
CA LEU A 312 6.10 8.40 -10.95
C LEU A 312 5.69 7.24 -10.06
N LYS A 313 6.56 6.25 -9.81
CA LYS A 313 6.28 5.14 -8.89
C LYS A 313 5.87 5.67 -7.50
N TYR A 314 6.55 6.69 -7.00
CA TYR A 314 6.38 7.18 -5.63
C TYR A 314 5.34 8.29 -5.48
N PHE A 315 4.89 8.89 -6.60
CA PHE A 315 3.83 9.89 -6.61
C PHE A 315 2.48 9.25 -6.28
N LEU A 316 2.16 9.16 -4.99
CA LEU A 316 1.00 8.45 -4.45
C LEU A 316 0.08 9.45 -3.69
N PRO A 317 -1.18 9.09 -3.43
CA PRO A 317 -2.09 9.92 -2.61
C PRO A 317 -1.50 10.22 -1.22
N PHE A 318 -0.87 9.21 -0.61
CA PHE A 318 -0.32 9.31 0.74
C PHE A 318 0.74 10.42 0.91
N PRO A 319 1.83 10.49 0.10
CA PRO A 319 2.79 11.58 0.22
C PRO A 319 2.21 12.95 -0.11
N MET A 320 1.24 13.04 -1.04
CA MET A 320 0.54 14.30 -1.31
C MET A 320 -0.16 14.83 -0.07
N MET A 321 -0.95 13.98 0.57
CA MET A 321 -1.67 14.31 1.78
C MET A 321 -0.70 14.74 2.90
N MET A 322 0.44 14.05 3.03
CA MET A 322 1.47 14.44 3.99
C MET A 322 2.04 15.83 3.75
N HIS A 323 2.29 16.22 2.49
CA HIS A 323 2.77 17.55 2.15
C HIS A 323 1.72 18.66 2.24
N GLN A 324 0.43 18.31 2.14
CA GLN A 324 -0.67 19.23 2.43
C GLN A 324 -0.74 19.54 3.92
N LEU A 325 -0.61 18.51 4.76
CA LEU A 325 -0.95 18.58 6.19
C LEU A 325 0.24 18.86 7.09
N PHE A 326 1.45 18.57 6.61
CA PHE A 326 2.68 18.88 7.31
C PHE A 326 3.59 19.80 6.47
N LYS A 327 4.36 20.62 7.16
CA LYS A 327 5.60 21.17 6.64
C LYS A 327 6.67 20.12 6.90
N ILE A 328 7.13 19.48 5.83
CA ILE A 328 8.13 18.41 5.87
C ILE A 328 9.46 19.00 5.44
N LYS A 329 10.52 18.68 6.19
CA LYS A 329 11.88 19.12 5.88
C LYS A 329 12.85 17.96 6.09
N TYR A 330 13.60 17.63 5.05
CA TYR A 330 14.75 16.73 5.18
C TYR A 330 15.84 17.40 6.03
N ILE A 331 16.36 16.69 7.04
CA ILE A 331 17.36 17.22 7.98
C ILE A 331 18.73 16.60 7.73
N ASP A 332 18.83 15.28 7.84
CA ASP A 332 20.10 14.57 7.75
C ASP A 332 19.90 13.09 7.35
N LYS A 333 20.98 12.38 7.06
CA LYS A 333 21.01 10.92 6.85
C LYS A 333 22.00 10.26 7.80
N VAL A 334 21.68 9.03 8.20
CA VAL A 334 22.50 8.25 9.14
C VAL A 334 22.82 6.90 8.52
N PRO A 335 24.09 6.45 8.54
CA PRO A 335 24.41 5.08 8.16
C PRO A 335 23.64 4.07 9.01
N LEU A 336 22.97 3.11 8.36
CA LEU A 336 22.22 2.07 9.07
C LEU A 336 23.14 1.17 9.90
N THR A 337 24.44 1.14 9.61
CA THR A 337 25.48 0.45 10.42
C THR A 337 25.69 1.07 11.79
N SER A 338 25.38 2.36 11.94
CA SER A 338 25.53 3.11 13.19
C SER A 338 24.30 3.00 14.09
N LEU A 339 23.30 2.26 13.60
CA LEU A 339 22.04 1.98 14.23
C LEU A 339 22.01 0.47 14.47
N ASN A 340 21.58 0.04 15.65
CA ASN A 340 21.38 -1.36 15.95
C ASN A 340 20.12 -1.88 15.24
N LEU A 341 20.19 -1.91 13.91
CA LEU A 341 19.16 -2.42 13.06
C LEU A 341 19.54 -3.86 12.71
N LEU A 342 18.69 -4.80 13.11
CA LEU A 342 18.70 -6.15 12.52
C LEU A 342 18.72 -6.04 10.99
N PRO A 343 19.38 -6.98 10.30
CA PRO A 343 19.75 -6.86 8.90
C PRO A 343 18.62 -6.27 8.07
N VAL A 344 18.87 -5.04 7.61
CA VAL A 344 17.99 -4.31 6.69
C VAL A 344 17.79 -5.24 5.50
N ARG A 345 16.53 -5.49 5.13
CA ARG A 345 16.25 -6.25 3.89
C ARG A 345 17.06 -5.56 2.79
N LYS A 346 17.86 -6.33 2.03
CA LYS A 346 18.65 -5.76 0.93
C LYS A 346 17.69 -5.09 -0.04
N PHE A 347 17.55 -3.78 0.07
CA PHE A 347 16.77 -3.00 -0.87
C PHE A 347 17.54 -2.98 -2.18
N GLN A 348 16.87 -3.27 -3.29
CA GLN A 348 17.45 -2.97 -4.59
C GLN A 348 17.74 -1.47 -4.65
N GLU A 349 19.00 -1.13 -4.88
CA GLU A 349 19.43 0.25 -5.09
C GLU A 349 18.79 0.77 -6.36
N LEU A 350 17.75 1.59 -6.21
CA LEU A 350 17.15 2.29 -7.33
C LEU A 350 17.93 3.59 -7.54
N LYS A 351 18.61 3.69 -8.68
CA LYS A 351 19.27 4.92 -9.14
C LYS A 351 18.18 5.93 -9.51
N LEU A 352 17.84 6.84 -8.59
CA LEU A 352 17.07 8.02 -8.93
C LEU A 352 18.01 9.06 -9.58
N PRO A 353 17.56 9.80 -10.60
CA PRO A 353 18.44 10.63 -11.43
C PRO A 353 19.16 11.76 -10.66
N ASP A 354 18.52 12.33 -9.62
CA ASP A 354 19.03 13.53 -8.97
C ASP A 354 19.14 13.45 -7.45
N ASP A 355 18.90 12.28 -6.81
CA ASP A 355 19.12 12.22 -5.35
C ASP A 355 19.41 10.84 -4.74
N VAL A 356 20.50 10.86 -3.99
CA VAL A 356 21.29 9.83 -3.31
C VAL A 356 20.53 9.13 -2.18
N VAL A 357 19.33 8.59 -2.44
CA VAL A 357 18.63 7.74 -1.46
C VAL A 357 19.18 6.32 -1.53
N THR A 358 20.32 6.09 -0.87
CA THR A 358 20.93 4.76 -0.75
C THR A 358 20.14 3.88 0.23
N GLY A 359 20.15 2.57 -0.02
CA GLY A 359 19.55 1.57 0.87
C GLY A 359 20.30 1.38 2.18
N SER A 360 21.50 1.95 2.30
CA SER A 360 22.41 1.84 3.44
C SER A 360 22.23 2.92 4.51
N ASN A 361 21.33 3.88 4.29
CA ASN A 361 21.11 5.00 5.20
C ASN A 361 19.66 5.08 5.71
N GLY A 362 19.47 5.53 6.94
CA GLY A 362 18.22 6.08 7.45
C GLY A 362 18.17 7.58 7.20
N TYR A 363 16.97 8.16 7.17
CA TYR A 363 16.79 9.58 6.84
C TYR A 363 15.99 10.26 7.94
N LEU A 364 16.51 11.38 8.45
CA LEU A 364 15.85 12.18 9.46
C LEU A 364 15.01 13.27 8.81
N PHE A 365 13.71 13.28 9.11
CA PHE A 365 12.78 14.32 8.67
C PHE A 365 12.22 15.08 9.85
N HIS A 366 12.08 16.39 9.68
CA HIS A 366 11.34 17.29 10.56
C HIS A 366 9.96 17.54 9.98
N MET A 367 8.91 17.25 10.75
CA MET A 367 7.51 17.42 10.33
C MET A 367 6.79 18.31 11.32
N VAL A 368 6.13 19.36 10.82
CA VAL A 368 5.33 20.29 11.62
C VAL A 368 3.92 20.37 11.03
N PRO A 369 2.85 20.09 11.80
CA PRO A 369 1.49 20.18 11.30
C PRO A 369 1.13 21.59 10.84
N ARG A 370 0.40 21.70 9.72
CA ARG A 370 -0.14 22.97 9.19
C ARG A 370 -1.54 23.21 9.76
N LEU A 371 -1.60 23.72 11.00
CA LEU A 371 -2.85 23.96 11.75
C LEU A 371 -3.88 24.85 11.03
N ASN A 372 -3.44 25.68 10.07
CA ASN A 372 -4.33 26.46 9.23
C ASN A 372 -5.06 25.59 8.19
N VAL A 373 -4.31 24.72 7.49
CA VAL A 373 -4.87 23.79 6.50
C VAL A 373 -5.89 22.85 7.12
N ILE A 374 -5.64 22.41 8.35
CA ILE A 374 -6.55 21.50 9.07
C ILE A 374 -7.93 22.13 9.32
N ARG A 375 -8.03 23.46 9.34
CA ARG A 375 -9.33 24.15 9.47
C ARG A 375 -10.08 24.26 8.14
N GLU A 376 -9.37 24.15 7.03
CA GLU A 376 -9.93 24.23 5.67
C GLU A 376 -10.47 22.88 5.21
N VAL A 377 -9.93 21.78 5.73
CA VAL A 377 -10.38 20.42 5.42
C VAL A 377 -11.51 20.03 6.37
N ASP A 378 -12.72 19.93 5.81
CA ASP A 378 -13.92 19.51 6.52
C ASP A 378 -13.92 18.02 6.90
N ASN A 379 -13.38 17.17 6.02
CA ASN A 379 -13.28 15.74 6.23
C ASN A 379 -12.01 15.20 5.55
N PHE A 380 -11.06 14.74 6.37
CA PHE A 380 -9.75 14.25 5.89
C PHE A 380 -9.86 12.93 5.14
N HIS A 381 -10.82 12.10 5.53
CA HIS A 381 -11.08 10.85 4.83
C HIS A 381 -11.60 11.11 3.42
N HIS A 382 -12.48 12.12 3.28
CA HIS A 382 -12.95 12.55 1.96
C HIS A 382 -11.81 13.13 1.12
N LEU A 383 -10.93 13.95 1.70
CA LEU A 383 -9.74 14.45 1.00
C LEU A 383 -8.83 13.29 0.54
N TYR A 384 -8.55 12.32 1.42
CA TYR A 384 -7.74 11.16 1.06
C TYR A 384 -8.37 10.36 -0.08
N LYS A 385 -9.68 10.10 0.01
CA LYS A 385 -10.44 9.41 -1.04
C LYS A 385 -10.41 10.17 -2.35
N PHE A 386 -10.61 11.49 -2.32
CA PHE A 386 -10.49 12.34 -3.49
C PHE A 386 -9.11 12.18 -4.14
N LEU A 387 -8.03 12.31 -3.36
CA LEU A 387 -6.66 12.11 -3.86
C LEU A 387 -6.46 10.71 -4.44
N PHE A 388 -7.00 9.68 -3.79
CA PHE A 388 -6.92 8.30 -4.26
C PHE A 388 -7.63 8.08 -5.60
N GLN A 389 -8.82 8.68 -5.78
CA GLN A 389 -9.60 8.57 -7.01
C GLN A 389 -8.98 9.36 -8.17
N ILE A 390 -8.33 10.49 -7.87
CA ILE A 390 -7.70 11.33 -8.88
C ILE A 390 -6.31 10.79 -9.24
N ILE A 391 -5.47 10.53 -8.24
CA ILE A 391 -4.09 10.03 -8.38
C ILE A 391 -4.12 8.51 -8.57
N THR A 392 -4.69 8.10 -9.69
CA THR A 392 -4.75 6.70 -10.09
C THR A 392 -3.40 6.21 -10.65
N LYS A 393 -3.35 4.93 -11.08
CA LYS A 393 -2.19 4.35 -11.78
C LYS A 393 -1.79 5.14 -13.04
N LYS A 394 -2.69 5.94 -13.64
CA LYS A 394 -2.44 6.76 -14.84
C LYS A 394 -1.90 8.16 -14.51
N LYS A 395 -0.81 8.24 -13.76
CA LYS A 395 -0.23 9.51 -13.25
C LYS A 395 0.18 10.52 -14.34
N ARG A 396 0.30 10.09 -15.60
CA ARG A 396 0.60 10.94 -16.76
C ARG A 396 -0.65 11.52 -17.45
N GLU A 397 -1.84 11.14 -17.00
CA GLU A 397 -3.10 11.66 -17.52
C GLU A 397 -3.22 13.16 -17.21
N ARG A 398 -3.93 13.89 -18.08
CA ARG A 398 -4.22 15.31 -17.90
C ARG A 398 -5.26 15.48 -16.78
N LEU A 399 -5.06 16.46 -15.90
CA LEU A 399 -5.93 16.67 -14.75
C LEU A 399 -7.35 17.03 -15.16
N ILE A 400 -7.50 18.04 -16.03
CA ILE A 400 -8.83 18.57 -16.41
C ILE A 400 -9.73 17.48 -17.01
N PRO A 401 -9.32 16.73 -18.05
CA PRO A 401 -10.16 15.65 -18.60
C PRO A 401 -10.53 14.60 -17.55
N LYS A 402 -9.61 14.27 -16.64
CA LYS A 402 -9.85 13.30 -15.57
C LYS A 402 -10.92 13.76 -14.60
N ILE A 403 -10.86 15.02 -14.15
CA ILE A 403 -11.88 15.60 -13.26
C ILE A 403 -13.20 15.79 -14.00
N CYS A 404 -13.21 16.32 -15.24
CA CYS A 404 -14.43 16.52 -16.03
C CYS A 404 -15.21 15.22 -16.28
N ASN A 405 -14.51 14.09 -16.41
CA ASN A 405 -15.15 12.78 -16.53
C ASN A 405 -15.89 12.34 -15.25
N MET A 406 -15.52 12.88 -14.09
CA MET A 406 -16.13 12.56 -12.79
C MET A 406 -17.09 13.67 -12.31
N PHE A 407 -16.87 14.90 -12.76
CA PHE A 407 -17.67 16.08 -12.48
C PHE A 407 -17.76 16.91 -13.76
N PRO A 408 -18.82 16.75 -14.58
CA PRO A 408 -19.04 17.52 -15.80
C PRO A 408 -18.94 19.03 -15.58
N ASP A 409 -18.52 19.77 -16.60
CA ASP A 409 -18.37 21.24 -16.60
C ASP A 409 -17.36 21.83 -15.60
N SER A 410 -16.72 21.03 -14.75
CA SER A 410 -15.63 21.44 -13.84
C SER A 410 -14.41 22.06 -14.53
N GLY A 411 -14.23 21.83 -15.83
CA GLY A 411 -13.04 22.26 -16.58
C GLY A 411 -12.85 23.77 -16.59
N ILE A 412 -13.93 24.55 -16.72
CA ILE A 412 -13.85 26.02 -16.71
C ILE A 412 -13.37 26.53 -15.36
N HIS A 413 -13.84 25.92 -14.27
CA HIS A 413 -13.43 26.27 -12.92
C HIS A 413 -11.94 26.00 -12.69
N LEU A 414 -11.44 24.84 -13.15
CA LEU A 414 -10.02 24.50 -13.07
C LEU A 414 -9.15 25.49 -13.87
N VAL A 415 -9.59 25.90 -15.07
CA VAL A 415 -8.89 26.92 -15.86
C VAL A 415 -8.86 28.28 -15.15
N CYS A 416 -9.97 28.69 -14.54
CA CYS A 416 -10.03 29.91 -13.73
C CYS A 416 -9.10 29.87 -12.50
N MET A 417 -8.81 28.67 -11.97
CA MET A 417 -7.82 28.46 -10.90
C MET A 417 -6.36 28.49 -11.42
N GLY A 418 -6.14 28.74 -12.71
CA GLY A 418 -4.82 28.78 -13.34
C GLY A 418 -4.26 27.40 -13.71
N ILE A 419 -5.09 26.35 -13.71
CA ILE A 419 -4.68 25.01 -14.16
C ILE A 419 -4.86 24.92 -15.67
N LEU A 420 -3.81 24.53 -16.38
CA LEU A 420 -3.79 24.47 -17.83
C LEU A 420 -4.34 23.14 -18.35
N MET A 421 -4.89 23.17 -19.57
CA MET A 421 -5.36 21.95 -20.27
C MET A 421 -4.26 20.91 -20.52
N ILE A 422 -2.99 21.32 -20.46
CA ILE A 422 -1.82 20.46 -20.64
C ILE A 422 -1.30 19.88 -19.33
N ASP A 423 -1.72 20.40 -18.18
CA ASP A 423 -1.21 19.98 -16.88
C ASP A 423 -1.63 18.54 -16.59
N ARG A 424 -0.64 17.71 -16.23
CA ARG A 424 -0.86 16.32 -15.83
C ARG A 424 -1.05 16.24 -14.33
N LEU A 425 -1.60 15.12 -13.86
CA LEU A 425 -1.77 14.86 -12.43
C LEU A 425 -0.49 15.10 -11.61
N VAL A 426 0.67 14.77 -12.17
CA VAL A 426 1.97 14.93 -11.50
C VAL A 426 2.53 16.35 -11.51
N ASP A 427 1.98 17.23 -12.35
CA ASP A 427 2.39 18.63 -12.44
C ASP A 427 1.65 19.48 -11.38
N ILE A 428 0.58 18.93 -10.79
CA ILE A 428 -0.25 19.59 -9.78
C ILE A 428 0.38 19.44 -8.39
N THR A 429 0.55 20.58 -7.72
CA THR A 429 1.13 20.62 -6.37
C THR A 429 0.13 20.12 -5.31
N PRO A 430 0.61 19.67 -4.13
CA PRO A 430 -0.26 19.28 -3.04
C PRO A 430 -1.25 20.38 -2.65
N GLN A 431 -0.81 21.64 -2.59
CA GLN A 431 -1.67 22.78 -2.27
C GLN A 431 -2.75 23.02 -3.33
N GLN A 432 -2.44 22.87 -4.61
CA GLN A 432 -3.45 22.98 -5.67
C GLN A 432 -4.49 21.85 -5.57
N TYR A 433 -4.08 20.61 -5.27
CA TYR A 433 -5.05 19.53 -5.02
C TYR A 433 -6.00 19.82 -3.87
N LEU A 434 -5.48 20.39 -2.78
CA LEU A 434 -6.30 20.81 -1.65
C LEU A 434 -7.29 21.90 -2.07
N GLN A 435 -6.81 22.92 -2.79
CA GLN A 435 -7.65 24.01 -3.27
C GLN A 435 -8.76 23.49 -4.22
N ILE A 436 -8.44 22.57 -5.13
CA ILE A 436 -9.44 21.93 -5.99
C ILE A 436 -10.48 21.21 -5.14
N TYR A 437 -10.04 20.45 -4.14
CA TYR A 437 -10.94 19.72 -3.25
C TYR A 437 -11.88 20.64 -2.45
N THR A 438 -11.38 21.77 -1.95
CA THR A 438 -12.19 22.72 -1.18
C THR A 438 -13.14 23.50 -2.07
N GLU A 439 -12.67 23.99 -3.22
CA GLU A 439 -13.46 24.79 -4.15
C GLU A 439 -14.53 23.97 -4.87
N MET A 440 -14.23 22.72 -5.26
CA MET A 440 -15.16 21.91 -6.06
C MET A 440 -16.51 21.69 -5.38
N LYS A 441 -16.55 21.69 -4.05
CA LYS A 441 -17.77 21.53 -3.26
C LYS A 441 -18.73 22.71 -3.41
N THR A 442 -18.23 23.85 -3.85
CA THR A 442 -19.01 25.08 -4.06
C THR A 442 -19.49 25.23 -5.50
N TRP A 443 -19.01 24.37 -6.42
CA TRP A 443 -19.33 24.50 -7.84
C TRP A 443 -20.74 23.97 -8.16
N PRO A 444 -21.45 24.58 -9.13
CA PRO A 444 -22.73 24.07 -9.59
C PRO A 444 -22.62 22.62 -10.08
N GLY A 445 -23.56 21.77 -9.68
CA GLY A 445 -23.58 20.35 -10.11
C GLY A 445 -22.74 19.41 -9.24
N TYR A 446 -22.10 19.91 -8.17
CA TYR A 446 -21.26 19.06 -7.31
C TYR A 446 -22.07 17.93 -6.67
N GLU A 447 -23.25 18.22 -6.13
CA GLU A 447 -24.12 17.24 -5.46
C GLU A 447 -24.54 16.08 -6.38
N GLU A 448 -24.68 16.35 -7.68
CA GLU A 448 -25.01 15.38 -8.72
C GLU A 448 -23.79 14.66 -9.30
N SER A 449 -22.58 15.08 -8.93
CA SER A 449 -21.33 14.56 -9.49
C SER A 449 -21.00 13.15 -8.98
N ILE A 450 -20.24 12.40 -9.78
CA ILE A 450 -19.70 11.10 -9.37
C ILE A 450 -18.74 11.27 -8.17
N ILE A 451 -18.02 12.40 -8.12
CA ILE A 451 -17.12 12.72 -7.01
C ILE A 451 -17.90 12.79 -5.70
N HIS A 452 -18.99 13.56 -5.66
CA HIS A 452 -19.81 13.68 -4.45
C HIS A 452 -20.35 12.33 -4.00
N SER A 453 -20.96 11.53 -4.90
CA SER A 453 -21.44 10.19 -4.55
C SER A 453 -20.34 9.28 -3.98
N MET A 454 -19.13 9.31 -4.57
CA MET A 454 -17.99 8.53 -4.07
C MET A 454 -17.51 8.96 -2.67
N LEU A 455 -17.61 10.25 -2.36
CA LEU A 455 -17.22 10.79 -1.07
C LEU A 455 -18.31 10.51 -0.03
N SER A 456 -19.58 10.71 -0.35
CA SER A 456 -20.70 10.53 0.58
C SER A 456 -21.01 9.06 0.90
N ASP A 457 -20.75 8.13 -0.04
CA ASP A 457 -20.88 6.69 0.21
C ASP A 457 -19.97 6.18 1.34
N SER A 458 -18.93 6.95 1.71
CA SER A 458 -18.02 6.57 2.79
C SER A 458 -18.66 6.54 4.16
N ASP A 459 -19.63 7.41 4.36
CA ASP A 459 -20.17 7.68 5.69
C ASP A 459 -21.16 6.60 6.10
N THR A 460 -21.58 5.75 5.15
CA THR A 460 -22.60 4.70 5.34
C THR A 460 -22.04 3.29 5.50
N LYS A 461 -20.77 3.05 5.19
CA LYS A 461 -20.12 1.73 5.29
C LYS A 461 -19.00 1.77 6.33
N ASP A 462 -19.41 1.73 7.58
CA ASP A 462 -18.64 1.51 8.81
C ASP A 462 -17.11 1.37 8.69
N GLU A 463 -16.46 2.23 9.47
CA GLU A 463 -15.10 2.35 10.04
C GLU A 463 -14.13 1.14 10.04
N LYS A 464 -14.56 -0.09 9.75
CA LYS A 464 -13.72 -1.30 9.81
C LYS A 464 -12.96 -1.62 8.53
N SER A 465 -13.34 -1.07 7.38
CA SER A 465 -12.74 -1.44 6.07
C SER A 465 -11.57 -0.55 5.61
N HIS A 466 -11.43 0.66 6.15
CA HIS A 466 -10.51 1.66 5.61
C HIS A 466 -9.03 1.40 5.93
N VAL A 467 -8.75 0.74 7.06
CA VAL A 467 -7.40 0.30 7.44
C VAL A 467 -6.91 -0.85 6.55
N GLU A 468 -7.82 -1.73 6.09
CA GLU A 468 -7.42 -2.80 5.17
C GLU A 468 -6.96 -2.23 3.83
N HIS A 469 -7.51 -1.13 3.32
CA HIS A 469 -7.09 -0.57 2.02
C HIS A 469 -5.67 0.03 2.01
N GLY A 470 -5.25 0.73 3.07
CA GLY A 470 -3.86 1.19 3.18
C GLY A 470 -2.84 0.04 3.37
N LEU A 471 -3.28 -1.05 4.01
CA LEU A 471 -2.48 -2.30 4.13
C LEU A 471 -2.51 -3.12 2.82
N ILE A 472 -3.60 -3.07 2.06
CA ILE A 472 -3.76 -3.75 0.77
C ILE A 472 -2.88 -3.09 -0.29
N GLU A 473 -2.71 -1.76 -0.30
CA GLU A 473 -1.67 -1.12 -1.13
C GLU A 473 -0.28 -1.71 -0.84
N HIS A 474 0.04 -1.92 0.45
CA HIS A 474 1.30 -2.55 0.85
C HIS A 474 1.40 -4.03 0.40
N HIS A 475 0.31 -4.78 0.35
CA HIS A 475 0.28 -6.17 -0.10
C HIS A 475 0.30 -6.32 -1.63
N GLU A 476 -0.46 -5.53 -2.37
CA GLU A 476 -0.46 -5.54 -3.85
C GLU A 476 0.87 -5.01 -4.43
N GLU A 477 1.52 -4.05 -3.76
CA GLU A 477 2.89 -3.62 -4.11
C GLU A 477 3.94 -4.69 -3.76
N HIS A 478 3.74 -5.46 -2.68
CA HIS A 478 4.60 -6.59 -2.32
C HIS A 478 4.62 -7.64 -3.42
N ASP A 479 3.44 -7.95 -3.98
CA ASP A 479 3.31 -8.88 -5.11
C ASP A 479 3.96 -8.30 -6.38
N LEU A 480 3.83 -6.99 -6.66
CA LEU A 480 4.46 -6.35 -7.81
C LEU A 480 5.99 -6.24 -7.72
N MET A 481 6.56 -6.14 -6.51
CA MET A 481 8.01 -6.14 -6.30
C MET A 481 8.62 -7.55 -6.34
N GLU A 482 7.87 -8.60 -6.00
CA GLU A 482 8.27 -10.00 -6.27
C GLU A 482 8.11 -10.36 -7.76
N TYR A 483 7.09 -9.83 -8.45
CA TYR A 483 6.76 -10.20 -9.83
C TYR A 483 7.79 -9.75 -10.88
N HIS A 484 8.68 -8.81 -10.55
CA HIS A 484 9.73 -8.33 -11.44
C HIS A 484 11.13 -8.91 -11.18
N GLY A 485 11.25 -9.96 -10.36
CA GLY A 485 12.49 -10.70 -10.19
C GLY A 485 12.45 -12.08 -10.84
N GLU A 486 13.08 -12.26 -11.99
CA GLU A 486 13.56 -13.58 -12.44
C GLU A 486 14.69 -14.07 -11.51
N HIS A 487 14.36 -14.41 -10.26
CA HIS A 487 15.30 -14.99 -9.30
C HIS A 487 14.82 -16.37 -8.84
N LYS A 488 14.80 -17.31 -9.79
CA LYS A 488 14.87 -18.76 -9.48
C LYS A 488 16.00 -19.49 -10.22
N LYS A 489 16.78 -18.82 -11.06
CA LYS A 489 17.89 -19.45 -11.80
C LYS A 489 19.29 -19.18 -11.23
N LEU A 490 19.50 -18.12 -10.46
CA LEU A 490 20.85 -17.83 -9.92
C LEU A 490 21.25 -18.64 -8.68
N ILE A 491 20.29 -19.15 -7.90
CA ILE A 491 20.60 -19.89 -6.67
C ILE A 491 21.13 -21.30 -6.99
N LYS A 492 20.75 -21.90 -8.13
CA LYS A 492 21.25 -23.22 -8.53
C LYS A 492 22.69 -23.23 -9.06
N HIS A 493 23.26 -22.08 -9.44
CA HIS A 493 24.63 -22.02 -9.95
C HIS A 493 25.69 -21.72 -8.88
N GLN A 494 25.30 -21.20 -7.71
CA GLN A 494 26.23 -20.99 -6.59
C GLN A 494 26.43 -22.26 -5.74
N ASP A 495 25.42 -23.14 -5.67
CA ASP A 495 25.57 -24.42 -4.95
C ASP A 495 26.48 -25.41 -5.68
N GLN A 496 26.61 -25.31 -7.01
CA GLN A 496 27.54 -26.15 -7.79
C GLN A 496 29.01 -25.73 -7.67
N HIS A 497 29.29 -24.46 -7.36
CA HIS A 497 30.68 -23.99 -7.16
C HIS A 497 31.25 -24.35 -5.78
N THR A 498 30.39 -24.70 -4.82
CA THR A 498 30.81 -25.05 -3.45
C THR A 498 31.13 -26.55 -3.30
N GLU A 499 30.65 -27.41 -4.22
CA GLU A 499 31.04 -28.83 -4.28
C GLU A 499 32.35 -29.07 -5.04
N ILE A 500 32.74 -28.19 -5.97
CA ILE A 500 34.00 -28.33 -6.73
C ILE A 500 35.22 -28.03 -5.85
N ILE A 501 35.11 -27.11 -4.88
CA ILE A 501 36.22 -26.74 -3.99
C ILE A 501 36.48 -27.80 -2.90
N LYS A 502 35.55 -28.73 -2.65
CA LYS A 502 35.75 -29.83 -1.68
C LYS A 502 36.40 -31.09 -2.27
N HIS A 503 36.70 -31.11 -3.56
CA HIS A 503 37.33 -32.26 -4.22
C HIS A 503 38.78 -32.02 -4.66
N GLU A 504 39.34 -30.82 -4.42
CA GLU A 504 40.76 -30.51 -4.70
C GLU A 504 41.64 -30.44 -3.44
N GLU A 505 41.11 -30.79 -2.25
CA GLU A 505 41.89 -30.94 -1.00
C GLU A 505 41.79 -32.36 -0.40
N ASN A 506 41.89 -33.40 -1.23
CA ASN A 506 42.21 -34.77 -0.80
C ASN A 506 43.07 -35.50 -1.81
#